data_AF-A0A924UYT8-F1
#
_entry.id   AF-A0A924UYT8-F1
#
_cell.length_a   1.000
_cell.length_b   1.000
_cell.length_c   1.000
_cell.angle_alpha   90.00
_cell.angle_beta   90.00
_cell.angle_gamma   90.00
#
_symmetry.space_group_name_H-M   'P 1'
#
loop_
_entity.id
_entity.type
_entity.pdbx_description
1 polymer ?
#
loop_
_entity_poly.entity_id
_entity_poly.type
_entity_poly.pdbx_seq_one_letter_code
_entity_poly.pdbx_strand_id
1 'polypeptide(L)' 'MKNTIIEYLTEEAEINVKALEAYSDKPIQDSDAELRRMREVEAIKLRDRISQAHRHIAVIKRMYPNE' A
#
# COMPACT_ATOMS: atom_id res chain seq x y z
N MET A 1 -0.44 1.82 23.27
CA MET A 1 -1.60 1.91 22.34
C MET A 1 -1.21 2.63 21.04
N LYS A 2 -0.67 3.86 21.06
CA LYS A 2 -0.14 4.57 19.87
C LYS A 2 0.86 3.72 19.06
N ASN A 3 1.91 3.23 19.70
CA ASN A 3 2.97 2.46 19.02
C ASN A 3 2.40 1.20 18.37
N THR A 4 1.52 0.48 19.06
CA THR A 4 0.81 -0.68 18.53
C THR A 4 -0.02 -0.35 17.27
N ILE A 5 -0.68 0.81 17.23
CA ILE A 5 -1.44 1.25 16.05
C ILE A 5 -0.48 1.61 14.91
N ILE A 6 0.64 2.28 15.20
CA ILE A 6 1.66 2.61 14.19
C ILE A 6 2.30 1.34 13.63
N GLU A 7 2.64 0.38 14.49
CA GLU A 7 3.17 -0.94 14.11
C GLU A 7 2.20 -1.65 13.19
N TYR A 8 0.92 -1.76 13.59
CA TYR A 8 -0.13 -2.35 12.75
C TYR A 8 -0.23 -1.68 11.38
N LEU A 9 -0.32 -0.33 11.33
CA LEU A 9 -0.42 0.39 10.06
C LEU A 9 0.85 0.26 9.19
N THR A 10 2.01 0.06 9.83
CA THR A 10 3.28 -0.17 9.12
C THR A 10 3.28 -1.57 8.51
N GLU A 11 2.87 -2.59 9.26
CA GLU A 11 2.71 -3.97 8.76
C GLU A 11 1.71 -4.03 7.59
N GLU A 12 0.57 -3.35 7.72
CA GLU A 12 -0.41 -3.25 6.62
C GLU A 12 0.18 -2.57 5.38
N ALA A 13 0.95 -1.50 5.54
CA ALA A 13 1.63 -0.85 4.43
C ALA A 13 2.64 -1.80 3.75
N GLU A 14 3.43 -2.54 4.53
CA GLU A 14 4.39 -3.52 4.02
C GLU A 14 3.72 -4.68 3.28
N ILE A 15 2.59 -5.20 3.78
CA ILE A 15 1.80 -6.23 3.10
C ILE A 15 1.34 -5.71 1.73
N ASN A 16 0.82 -4.48 1.68
CA ASN A 16 0.37 -3.88 0.42
C ASN A 16 1.53 -3.60 -0.54
N VAL A 17 2.72 -3.22 -0.04
CA VAL A 17 3.94 -3.06 -0.87
C VAL A 17 4.34 -4.39 -1.50
N LYS A 18 4.42 -5.47 -0.72
CA LYS A 18 4.72 -6.83 -1.23
C LYS A 18 3.69 -7.29 -2.25
N ALA A 19 2.41 -6.99 -2.02
CA ALA A 19 1.35 -7.28 -2.98
C ALA A 19 1.52 -6.47 -4.28
N LEU A 20 1.95 -5.20 -4.19
CA LEU A 20 2.19 -4.35 -5.35
C LEU A 20 3.39 -4.83 -6.18
N GLU A 21 4.45 -5.34 -5.54
CA GLU A 21 5.61 -5.93 -6.22
C GLU A 21 5.22 -7.10 -7.13
N ALA A 22 4.16 -7.85 -6.80
CA ALA A 22 3.64 -8.91 -7.66
C ALA A 22 3.10 -8.40 -9.01
N TYR A 23 2.82 -7.09 -9.12
CA TYR A 23 2.43 -6.41 -10.34
C TYR A 23 3.60 -5.75 -11.10
N SER A 24 4.80 -5.73 -10.52
CA SER A 24 6.01 -5.20 -11.19
C SER A 24 6.62 -6.22 -12.15
N ASP A 25 7.06 -5.74 -13.32
CA ASP A 25 7.95 -6.33 -14.34
C ASP A 25 8.01 -7.86 -14.50
N LYS A 26 6.91 -8.57 -14.27
CA LYS A 26 6.73 -9.90 -14.86
C LYS A 26 6.36 -9.67 -16.31
N PRO A 27 7.14 -10.18 -17.30
CA PRO A 27 6.75 -10.11 -18.70
C PRO A 27 5.40 -10.80 -18.78
N ILE A 28 4.35 -9.97 -18.86
CA ILE A 28 3.01 -10.48 -18.96
C ILE A 28 2.97 -11.09 -20.34
N GLN A 29 2.84 -12.41 -20.39
CA GLN A 29 2.57 -13.10 -21.64
C GLN A 29 1.14 -12.82 -22.14
N ASP A 30 0.46 -11.80 -21.58
CA ASP A 30 -0.90 -11.44 -21.91
C ASP A 30 -0.89 -10.37 -23.00
N SER A 31 -1.15 -10.83 -24.20
CA SER A 31 -1.64 -10.05 -25.34
C SER A 31 -3.02 -9.40 -25.07
N ASP A 32 -3.66 -9.70 -23.94
CA ASP A 32 -4.99 -9.23 -23.58
C ASP A 32 -4.97 -7.84 -22.89
N ALA A 33 -5.61 -6.86 -23.54
CA ALA A 33 -5.73 -5.50 -23.05
C ALA A 33 -6.66 -5.34 -21.83
N GLU A 34 -7.57 -6.28 -21.59
CA GLU A 34 -8.44 -6.28 -20.40
C GLU A 34 -7.65 -6.67 -19.15
N LEU A 35 -6.86 -7.75 -19.23
CA LEU A 35 -6.00 -8.20 -18.13
C LEU A 35 -5.00 -7.11 -17.71
N ARG A 36 -4.42 -6.39 -18.67
CA ARG A 36 -3.54 -5.23 -18.36
C ARG A 36 -4.27 -4.15 -17.59
N ARG A 37 -5.48 -3.76 -18.02
CA ARG A 37 -6.29 -2.75 -17.35
C ARG A 37 -6.67 -3.17 -15.94
N MET A 38 -7.08 -4.42 -15.75
CA MET A 38 -7.41 -4.95 -14.42
C MET A 38 -6.20 -4.90 -13.48
N ARG A 39 -5.01 -5.33 -13.95
CA ARG A 39 -3.78 -5.27 -13.16
C ARG A 39 -3.38 -3.85 -12.79
N GLU A 40 -3.54 -2.90 -13.72
CA GLU A 40 -3.26 -1.49 -13.46
C GLU A 40 -4.22 -0.90 -12.42
N VAL A 41 -5.52 -1.20 -12.51
CA VAL A 41 -6.52 -0.79 -11.52
C VAL A 41 -6.20 -1.34 -10.13
N GLU A 42 -5.85 -2.62 -10.02
CA GLU A 42 -5.46 -3.21 -8.72
C GLU A 42 -4.16 -2.60 -8.18
N ALA A 43 -3.17 -2.35 -9.03
CA ALA A 43 -1.95 -1.66 -8.63
C ALA A 43 -2.22 -0.24 -8.12
N ILE A 44 -3.14 0.51 -8.75
CA ILE A 44 -3.57 1.83 -8.29
C ILE A 44 -4.22 1.74 -6.90
N LYS A 45 -5.12 0.77 -6.67
CA LYS A 45 -5.75 0.56 -5.36
C LYS A 45 -4.73 0.27 -4.26
N LEU A 46 -3.75 -0.57 -4.54
CA LEU A 46 -2.67 -0.89 -3.60
C LEU A 46 -1.83 0.35 -3.27
N ARG A 47 -1.45 1.15 -4.27
CA ARG A 47 -0.73 2.41 -4.08
C ARG A 47 -1.51 3.41 -3.22
N ASP A 48 -2.82 3.52 -3.42
CA ASP A 48 -3.66 4.39 -2.60
C ASP A 48 -3.72 3.90 -1.14
N ARG A 49 -3.91 2.60 -0.90
CA ARG A 49 -3.89 2.01 0.45
C ARG A 49 -2.59 2.27 1.20
N ILE A 50 -1.44 2.07 0.54
CA ILE A 50 -0.11 2.39 1.11
C ILE A 50 -0.04 3.87 1.48
N SER A 51 -0.48 4.75 0.58
CA SER A 51 -0.48 6.20 0.81
C SER A 51 -1.41 6.61 1.96
N GLN A 52 -2.55 5.95 2.12
CA GLN A 52 -3.46 6.18 3.25
C GLN A 52 -2.83 5.73 4.58
N ALA A 53 -2.23 4.54 4.63
CA ALA A 53 -1.56 4.05 5.84
C ALA A 53 -0.45 5.02 6.30
N HIS A 54 0.40 5.48 5.38
CA HIS A 54 1.42 6.49 5.68
C HIS A 54 0.83 7.81 6.17
N ARG A 55 -0.27 8.28 5.57
CA ARG A 55 -0.99 9.49 6.05
C ARG A 55 -1.53 9.31 7.46
N HIS A 56 -2.15 8.17 7.77
CA HIS A 56 -2.66 7.87 9.10
C HIS A 56 -1.54 7.84 10.14
N ILE A 57 -0.41 7.17 9.84
CA ILE A 57 0.78 7.17 10.69
C ILE A 57 1.27 8.61 10.94
N ALA A 58 1.35 9.43 9.90
CA ALA A 58 1.80 10.82 10.02
C ALA A 58 0.86 11.67 10.88
N VAL A 59 -0.46 11.49 10.75
CA VAL A 59 -1.45 12.16 11.60
C VAL A 59 -1.30 11.73 13.06
N ILE A 60 -1.22 10.43 13.33
CA ILE A 60 -1.05 9.89 14.69
C ILE A 60 0.23 10.46 15.33
N LYS A 61 1.37 10.47 14.60
CA LYS A 61 2.61 11.06 15.09
C LYS A 61 2.47 12.55 15.45
N ARG A 62 1.71 13.31 14.66
CA ARG A 62 1.45 14.75 14.91
C ARG A 62 0.49 15.01 16.06
N MET A 63 -0.47 14.11 16.29
CA MET A 63 -1.44 14.23 17.41
C MET A 63 -0.78 14.00 18.77
N TYR A 64 0.32 13.23 18.80
CA TYR A 64 1.05 12.89 20.02
C TYR A 64 2.54 13.26 19.87
N PRO A 65 2.90 14.56 19.81
CA PRO A 65 4.25 15.02 19.51
C PRO A 65 5.24 14.88 20.68
N ASN A 66 4.73 14.76 21.91
CA ASN A 66 5.52 14.69 23.15
C ASN A 66 5.50 13.30 23.81
N GLU A 67 4.97 12.30 23.12
CA GLU A 67 4.94 10.88 23.52
C GLU A 67 5.68 10.01 22.51
#